data_AF-A0A4R4QPP0-F1
#
_entry.id   AF-A0A4R4QPP0-F1
#
_cell.length_a   1.000
_cell.length_b   1.000
_cell.length_c   1.000
_cell.angle_alpha   90.00
_cell.angle_beta   90.00
_cell.angle_gamma   90.00
#
_symmetry.space_group_name_H-M   'P 1'
#
loop_
_entity.id
_entity.type
_entity.pdbx_description
1 polymer ?
#
loop_
_entity_poly.entity_id
_entity_poly.type
_entity_poly.pdbx_seq_one_letter_code
_entity_poly.pdbx_strand_id
1 'polypeptide(L)' 'MGIGDVLQVDGTRDGSKDHTMMVSYVSGGTAYLTYHTSNRYRRSMNQVLADWGNANY' A
#
# COMPACT_ATOMS: atom_id res chain seq x y z
N MET A 1 3.21 -1.77 10.54
CA MET A 1 3.93 -0.80 9.70
C MET A 1 3.89 0.56 10.37
N GLY A 2 5.05 1.22 10.50
CA GLY A 2 5.21 2.57 11.02
C GLY A 2 5.30 3.63 9.91
N ILE A 3 5.34 4.91 10.29
CA ILE A 3 5.58 6.02 9.34
C ILE A 3 6.95 5.85 8.71
N GLY A 4 7.02 5.98 7.38
CA GLY A 4 8.26 5.81 6.61
C GLY A 4 8.47 4.39 6.09
N ASP A 5 7.71 3.40 6.57
CA ASP A 5 7.74 2.06 5.99
C ASP A 5 7.22 2.09 4.55
N VAL A 6 7.78 1.21 3.72
CA VAL A 6 7.44 1.07 2.30
C VAL A 6 6.75 -0.28 2.09
N LEU A 7 5.63 -0.25 1.36
CA LEU A 7 4.95 -1.44 0.84
C LEU A 7 5.25 -1.55 -0.65
N GLN A 8 5.76 -2.70 -1.08
CA GLN A 8 5.96 -3.00 -2.49
C GLN A 8 5.06 -4.15 -2.90
N VAL A 9 4.28 -3.97 -3.95
CA VAL A 9 3.27 -4.92 -4.41
C VAL A 9 3.69 -5.53 -5.73
N ASP A 10 3.60 -6.85 -5.83
CA ASP A 10 3.68 -7.66 -7.04
C ASP A 10 2.26 -8.17 -7.35
N GLY A 11 1.51 -7.37 -8.10
CA GLY A 11 0.12 -7.57 -8.44
C GLY A 11 -0.09 -8.56 -9.58
N THR A 12 0.88 -8.70 -10.48
CA THR A 12 0.86 -9.67 -11.60
C THR A 12 1.45 -11.03 -11.21
N ARG A 13 2.12 -11.14 -10.06
CA ARG A 13 2.84 -12.33 -9.59
C ARG A 13 3.97 -12.76 -10.53
N ASP A 14 4.60 -11.82 -11.21
CA ASP A 14 5.72 -12.08 -12.11
C ASP A 14 7.09 -11.88 -11.45
N GLY A 15 7.11 -11.51 -10.16
CA GLY A 15 8.32 -11.24 -9.38
C GLY A 15 8.76 -9.77 -9.43
N SER A 16 8.27 -8.99 -10.39
CA SER A 16 8.47 -7.55 -10.44
C SER A 16 7.64 -6.84 -9.37
N LYS A 17 7.97 -5.58 -9.07
CA LYS A 17 7.15 -4.76 -8.17
C LYS A 17 6.37 -3.77 -9.02
N ASP A 18 5.07 -4.03 -9.16
CA ASP A 18 4.14 -3.22 -9.95
C ASP A 18 3.81 -1.89 -9.27
N HIS A 19 3.84 -1.88 -7.93
CA HIS A 19 3.49 -0.69 -7.17
C HIS A 19 4.33 -0.52 -5.92
N THR A 20 4.64 0.73 -5.58
CA THR A 20 5.35 1.10 -4.34
C THR A 20 4.58 2.22 -3.63
N MET A 21 4.39 2.05 -2.34
CA MET A 21 3.67 3.00 -1.48
C MET A 21 4.44 3.22 -0.18
N MET A 22 4.31 4.41 0.40
CA MET A 22 4.91 4.75 1.71
C MET A 22 3.80 4.99 2.74
N VAL A 23 4.00 4.52 3.97
CA VAL A 23 3.17 4.90 5.11
C VAL A 23 3.45 6.35 5.50
N SER A 24 2.47 7.21 5.26
CA SER A 24 2.55 8.64 5.57
C SER A 24 1.82 9.02 6.86
N TYR A 25 0.99 8.12 7.38
CA TYR A 25 0.12 8.40 8.53
C TYR A 25 -0.26 7.11 9.25
N VAL A 26 -0.38 7.19 10.57
CA VAL A 26 -0.85 6.09 11.42
C VAL A 26 -1.93 6.63 12.35
N SER A 27 -3.05 5.92 12.43
CA SER A 27 -4.14 6.24 13.36
C SER A 27 -4.66 4.97 14.02
N GLY A 28 -4.70 4.94 15.36
CA GLY A 28 -5.15 3.78 16.13
C GLY A 28 -4.41 2.48 15.78
N GLY A 29 -3.11 2.57 15.48
CA GLY A 29 -2.30 1.42 15.04
C GLY A 29 -2.50 1.01 13.57
N THR A 30 -3.43 1.63 12.85
CA THR A 30 -3.67 1.38 11.43
C THR A 30 -2.80 2.29 10.58
N ALA A 31 -2.01 1.68 9.69
CA ALA A 31 -1.18 2.40 8.72
C ALA A 31 -2.02 2.88 7.51
N TYR A 32 -1.73 4.10 7.07
CA TYR A 32 -2.30 4.72 5.88
C TYR A 32 -1.18 5.03 4.89
N LEU A 33 -1.32 4.46 3.70
CA LEU A 33 -0.35 4.53 2.63
C LEU A 33 -0.69 5.65 1.65
N THR A 34 0.32 6.41 1.24
CA THR A 34 0.20 7.37 0.16
C THR A 34 0.38 6.66 -1.17
N TYR A 35 -0.60 6.87 -2.05
CA TYR A 35 -0.68 6.30 -3.39
C TYR A 35 -0.28 7.37 -4.43
N HIS A 36 0.51 6.99 -5.43
CA HIS A 36 1.04 7.92 -6.45
C HIS A 36 0.02 8.37 -7.54
N THR A 37 -1.28 8.24 -7.31
CA THR A 37 -2.31 8.68 -8.28
C THR A 37 -3.17 9.79 -7.69
N SER A 38 -3.50 10.78 -8.51
CA SER A 38 -4.24 12.01 -8.11
C SER A 38 -5.60 11.74 -7.43
N ASN A 39 -6.13 10.53 -7.55
CA ASN A 39 -7.46 10.16 -7.07
C ASN A 39 -7.47 9.25 -5.83
N ARG A 40 -6.32 8.92 -5.21
CA ARG A 40 -6.27 7.99 -4.05
C ARG A 40 -5.28 8.43 -2.96
N TYR A 41 -5.56 9.55 -2.30
CA TYR A 41 -4.78 10.00 -1.14
C TYR A 41 -5.14 9.21 0.14
N ARG A 42 -4.14 8.74 0.89
CA ARG A 42 -4.23 8.06 2.21
C ARG A 42 -5.21 6.87 2.27
N ARG A 43 -4.84 5.76 1.63
CA ARG A 43 -5.61 4.50 1.72
C ARG A 43 -5.19 3.73 2.98
N SER A 44 -6.15 3.17 3.71
CA SER A 44 -5.85 2.26 4.82
C SER A 44 -5.22 0.97 4.29
N MET A 45 -4.35 0.34 5.08
CA MET A 45 -3.74 -0.95 4.73
C MET A 45 -4.78 -2.00 4.33
N ASN A 46 -5.89 -2.09 5.06
CA ASN A 46 -6.97 -3.04 4.74
C ASN A 46 -7.58 -2.79 3.35
N GLN A 47 -7.75 -1.53 2.94
CA GLN A 47 -8.26 -1.21 1.61
C GLN A 47 -7.24 -1.57 0.52
N VAL A 48 -5.95 -1.36 0.76
CA VAL A 48 -4.89 -1.76 -0.17
C VAL A 48 -4.89 -3.28 -0.35
N LEU A 49 -4.98 -4.06 0.74
CA LEU A 49 -5.07 -5.52 0.67
C LEU A 49 -6.32 -5.99 -0.10
N ALA A 50 -7.46 -5.31 0.07
CA ALA A 50 -8.68 -5.62 -0.68
C ALA A 50 -8.56 -5.29 -2.18
N ASP A 51 -8.00 -4.12 -2.51
CA ASP A 51 -7.75 -3.70 -3.90
C ASP A 51 -6.81 -4.68 -4.63
N TRP A 52 -5.87 -5.27 -3.87
CA TRP A 52 -4.83 -6.17 -4.36
C TRP A 52 -5.01 -7.61 -3.88
N GLY A 53 -6.24 -8.09 -3.73
CA GLY A 53 -6.55 -9.39 -3.11
C GLY A 53 -5.90 -10.64 -3.74
N ASN A 54 -5.20 -10.50 -4.86
CA ASN A 54 -4.43 -11.56 -5.52
C ASN A 54 -2.92 -11.26 -5.62
N ALA A 55 -2.42 -10.18 -5.01
CA ALA A 55 -1.03 -9.74 -5.11
C ALA A 55 -0.15 -10.35 -4.00
N ASN A 56 1.16 -10.43 -4.27
CA ASN A 56 2.17 -10.65 -3.25
C ASN A 56 2.67 -9.29 -2.74
N TYR A 57 2.90 -9.15 -1.44
CA TYR A 57 3.28 -7.88 -0.79
C TYR A 57 4.29 -8.07 0.33
#